data_AF-A0A7W0TRR2-F1
#
_entry.id   AF-A0A7W0TRR2-F1
#
_cell.length_a   1.000
_cell.length_b   1.000
_cell.length_c   1.000
_cell.angle_alpha   90.00
_cell.angle_beta   90.00
_cell.angle_gamma   90.00
#
_symmetry.space_group_name_H-M   'P 1'
#
loop_
_entity.id
_entity.type
_entity.pdbx_description
1 polymer ?
#
loop_
_entity_poly.entity_id
_entity_poly.type
_entity_poly.pdbx_seq_one_letter_code
_entity_poly.pdbx_strand_id
1 'polypeptide(L)'
;MPFGIGIWEILILLLVVLLVFGPKRLPEMGRSMGKGMREFKDSLTGKDDDAEEDRIQLPAPASEEPAATVTPPRERDSVSRERDSVS
;
A
#
# COMPACT_ATOMS: atom_id res chain seq x y z
N MET A 1 48.91 0.18 5.64
CA MET A 1 47.89 1.25 5.65
C MET A 1 46.54 0.59 5.94
N PRO A 2 45.87 0.90 7.07
CA PRO A 2 44.68 0.16 7.48
C PRO A 2 43.43 0.73 6.79
N PHE A 3 43.26 0.41 5.51
CA PHE A 3 42.00 0.63 4.77
C PHE A 3 41.38 -0.71 4.37
N GLY A 4 41.45 -1.68 5.28
CA GLY A 4 40.76 -2.95 5.14
C GLY A 4 39.71 -3.06 6.22
N ILE A 5 38.79 -2.09 6.32
CA ILE A 5 37.54 -2.34 7.05
C ILE A 5 36.84 -3.41 6.22
N GLY A 6 36.98 -4.65 6.66
CA GLY A 6 36.36 -5.79 6.00
C GLY A 6 34.85 -5.69 6.07
N ILE A 7 34.18 -6.37 5.14
CA ILE A 7 32.73 -6.59 5.20
C ILE A 7 32.33 -7.15 6.58
N TRP A 8 33.23 -7.91 7.23
CA TRP A 8 33.07 -8.44 8.58
C TRP A 8 32.93 -7.37 9.66
N GLU A 9 33.80 -6.35 9.70
CA GLU A 9 33.67 -5.27 10.67
C GLU A 9 32.40 -4.44 10.46
N ILE A 10 32.01 -4.18 9.21
CA ILE A 10 30.75 -3.49 8.89
C ILE A 10 29.55 -4.32 9.36
N LEU A 11 29.56 -5.64 9.17
CA LEU A 11 28.51 -6.54 9.65
C LEU A 11 28.39 -6.53 11.18
N ILE A 12 29.52 -6.51 11.90
CA ILE A 12 29.53 -6.43 13.36
C ILE A 12 28.96 -5.09 13.83
N LEU A 13 29.40 -3.98 13.23
CA LEU A 13 28.87 -2.65 13.54
C LEU A 13 27.36 -2.58 13.28
N LEU A 14 26.93 -3.09 12.12
CA LEU A 14 25.53 -3.18 11.73
C LEU A 14 24.74 -3.97 12.77
N LEU A 15 25.25 -5.13 13.22
CA LEU A 15 24.60 -5.93 14.26
C LEU A 15 24.40 -5.16 15.57
N VAL A 16 25.38 -4.37 16.01
CA VAL A 16 25.25 -3.51 17.20
C VAL A 16 24.16 -2.46 17.01
N VAL A 17 24.13 -1.79 15.85
CA VAL A 17 23.08 -0.81 15.51
C VAL A 17 21.70 -1.48 15.47
N LEU A 18 21.60 -2.68 14.88
CA LEU A 18 20.36 -3.46 14.88
C LEU A 18 19.92 -3.85 16.30
N LEU A 19 20.84 -4.04 17.23
CA LEU A 19 20.48 -4.37 18.61
C LEU A 19 19.86 -3.17 19.34
N VAL A 20 20.39 -1.96 19.07
CA VAL A 20 19.89 -0.70 19.66
C VAL A 20 18.59 -0.23 19.01
N PHE A 21 18.56 -0.18 17.68
CA PHE A 21 17.43 0.35 16.91
C PHE A 21 16.40 -0.73 16.54
N GLY A 22 16.81 -1.99 16.47
CA GLY A 22 15.99 -3.11 16.02
C GLY A 22 16.11 -3.40 14.51
N PRO A 23 16.03 -4.66 14.06
CA PRO A 23 16.11 -5.05 12.65
C PRO A 23 14.97 -4.50 11.79
N LYS A 24 13.84 -4.10 12.40
CA LYS A 24 12.69 -3.53 11.70
C LYS A 24 12.83 -2.02 11.44
N ARG A 25 13.55 -1.28 12.29
CA ARG A 25 13.57 0.19 12.21
C ARG A 25 14.56 0.73 11.18
N LEU A 26 15.70 0.07 11.01
CA LEU A 26 16.66 0.42 9.95
C LEU A 26 16.07 0.39 8.53
N PRO A 27 15.41 -0.68 8.07
CA PRO A 27 14.81 -0.71 6.74
C PRO A 27 13.60 0.22 6.62
N GLU A 28 12.84 0.44 7.69
CA GLU A 28 11.72 1.36 7.72
C GLU A 28 12.17 2.82 7.51
N MET A 29 13.20 3.26 8.24
CA MET A 29 13.82 4.57 8.08
C MET A 29 14.56 4.68 6.74
N GLY A 30 15.24 3.62 6.30
CA GLY A 30 15.89 3.58 4.99
C GLY A 30 14.92 3.70 3.82
N ARG A 31 13.72 3.11 3.92
CA ARG A 31 12.68 3.24 2.88
C ARG A 31 12.13 4.66 2.79
N SER A 32 11.84 5.32 3.91
CA SER A 32 11.32 6.70 3.88
C SER A 32 12.37 7.68 3.37
N MET A 33 13.61 7.54 3.84
CA MET A 33 14.73 8.36 3.41
C MET A 33 15.12 8.08 1.95
N GLY A 34 15.04 6.81 1.52
CA GLY A 34 15.31 6.38 0.16
C GLY A 34 14.29 6.91 -0.86
N LYS A 35 13.00 6.96 -0.49
CA LYS A 35 11.98 7.63 -1.32
C LYS A 35 12.33 9.10 -1.52
N GLY A 36 12.59 9.85 -0.44
CA GLY A 36 12.97 11.26 -0.55
C GLY A 36 14.26 11.49 -1.36
N MET A 37 15.26 10.64 -1.19
CA MET A 37 16.51 10.71 -1.98
C MET A 37 16.26 10.41 -3.46
N ARG A 38 15.35 9.48 -3.76
CA ARG A 38 14.94 9.14 -5.13
C ARG A 38 14.25 10.33 -5.79
N GLU A 39 13.21 10.89 -5.18
CA GLU A 39 12.52 12.10 -5.67
C GLU A 39 13.49 13.28 -5.86
N PHE A 40 14.42 13.47 -4.91
CA PHE A 40 15.43 14.52 -4.99
C PHE A 40 16.38 14.32 -6.19
N LYS A 41 16.89 13.10 -6.38
CA LYS A 41 17.74 12.74 -7.51
C LYS A 41 16.97 12.82 -8.84
N ASP A 42 15.71 12.41 -8.86
CA ASP A 42 14.85 12.43 -10.04
C ASP A 42 14.55 13.88 -10.47
N SER A 43 14.31 14.78 -9.52
CA SER A 43 14.18 16.23 -9.73
C SER A 43 15.49 16.87 -10.25
N LEU A 44 16.64 16.44 -9.72
CA LEU A 44 17.94 16.93 -10.17
C LEU A 44 18.31 16.42 -11.57
N THR A 45 17.91 15.21 -11.92
CA THR A 45 18.23 14.60 -13.22
C THR A 45 17.19 14.88 -14.30
N GLY A 46 16.07 15.54 -13.96
CA GLY A 46 14.99 15.89 -14.87
C GLY A 46 14.23 14.68 -15.42
N LYS A 47 14.21 13.56 -14.67
CA LYS A 47 13.40 12.38 -15.01
C LYS A 47 12.16 12.42 -14.14
N ASP A 48 11.07 12.93 -14.69
CA ASP A 48 9.74 12.75 -14.11
C ASP A 48 9.36 11.28 -14.29
N ASP A 49 9.66 10.45 -13.28
CA ASP A 49 9.26 9.04 -13.28
C ASP A 49 7.78 8.94 -12.84
N ASP A 50 6.86 8.96 -13.81
CA ASP A 50 5.47 8.50 -13.67
C ASP A 50 5.44 6.99 -13.37
N ALA A 51 5.84 6.60 -12.16
CA ALA A 51 5.81 5.22 -11.69
C ALA A 51 4.67 5.04 -10.68
N GLU A 52 3.44 5.13 -11.18
CA GLU A 52 2.28 4.51 -10.56
C GLU A 52 2.45 2.98 -10.60
N GLU A 53 3.02 2.42 -9.54
CA GLU A 53 2.88 0.99 -9.25
C GLU A 53 2.34 0.82 -7.82
N ASP A 54 1.11 1.30 -7.66
CA ASP A 54 0.09 0.65 -6.82
C ASP A 54 -0.24 -0.75 -7.39
N ARG A 55 0.74 -1.65 -7.39
CA ARG A 55 0.60 -3.05 -7.81
C ARG A 55 1.05 -4.00 -6.72
N ILE A 56 0.52 -3.87 -5.51
CA ILE A 56 0.22 -5.04 -4.66
C ILE A 56 -1.13 -4.78 -3.98
N GLN A 57 -2.15 -4.50 -4.77
CA GLN A 57 -3.47 -5.04 -4.46
C GLN A 57 -3.47 -6.43 -5.09
N LEU A 58 -3.12 -7.45 -4.31
CA LEU A 58 -3.29 -8.84 -4.73
C LEU A 58 -4.81 -9.01 -4.95
N PRO A 59 -5.31 -9.23 -6.18
CA PRO A 59 -6.67 -9.71 -6.32
C PRO A 59 -6.67 -11.10 -5.65
N ALA A 60 -7.42 -11.23 -4.55
CA ALA A 60 -7.74 -12.53 -4.01
C ALA A 60 -8.33 -13.36 -5.18
N PRO A 61 -7.76 -14.54 -5.47
CA PRO A 61 -8.20 -15.33 -6.60
C PRO A 61 -9.68 -15.62 -6.44
N ALA A 62 -10.39 -15.48 -7.56
CA ALA A 62 -11.77 -15.88 -7.72
C ALA A 62 -12.01 -17.25 -7.08
N SER A 63 -12.73 -17.24 -5.97
CA SER A 63 -13.66 -18.33 -5.69
C SER A 63 -14.93 -17.95 -6.42
N GLU A 64 -15.12 -18.55 -7.59
CA GLU A 64 -16.45 -18.72 -8.16
C GLU A 64 -17.32 -19.41 -7.11
N GLU A 65 -18.40 -18.75 -6.67
CA GLU A 65 -19.67 -19.45 -6.49
C GLU A 65 -20.84 -18.49 -6.78
N PRO A 66 -21.35 -18.49 -8.02
CA PRO A 66 -22.55 -17.76 -8.39
C PRO A 66 -23.77 -18.56 -7.90
N ALA A 67 -24.21 -18.30 -6.68
CA ALA A 67 -25.45 -18.85 -6.14
C ALA A 67 -26.26 -17.75 -5.44
N ALA A 68 -27.07 -17.09 -6.25
CA ALA A 68 -28.39 -16.56 -5.92
C ALA A 68 -28.67 -16.19 -4.44
N THR A 69 -28.62 -14.91 -4.13
CA THR A 69 -29.65 -14.24 -3.30
C THR A 69 -29.73 -12.77 -3.71
N VAL A 70 -30.32 -12.52 -4.88
CA VAL A 70 -30.99 -11.23 -5.12
C VAL A 70 -32.25 -11.28 -4.24
N THR A 71 -32.12 -10.80 -3.00
CA THR A 71 -33.28 -10.29 -2.28
C THR A 71 -33.43 -8.84 -2.75
N PRO A 72 -34.39 -8.50 -3.61
CA PRO A 72 -34.63 -7.11 -3.93
C PRO A 72 -35.04 -6.39 -2.63
N PRO A 73 -34.35 -5.33 -2.21
CA PRO A 73 -34.90 -4.40 -1.25
C PRO A 73 -36.26 -3.93 -1.75
N ARG A 74 -37.29 -4.23 -0.97
CA ARG A 74 -38.67 -3.76 -1.14
C ARG A 74 -38.67 -2.23 -1.12
N GLU A 75 -38.49 -1.62 -2.28
CA GLU A 75 -38.84 -0.22 -2.49
C GLU A 75 -40.36 -0.16 -2.66
N ARG A 76 -41.02 0.26 -1.60
CA ARG A 76 -42.47 0.34 -1.48
C ARG A 76 -42.98 1.45 -2.40
N ASP A 77 -43.60 1.05 -3.50
CA ASP A 77 -44.68 1.76 -4.20
C ASP A 77 -45.87 2.00 -3.25
N SER A 78 -45.69 2.88 -2.25
CA SER A 78 -46.75 3.29 -1.32
C SER A 78 -47.13 4.76 -1.45
N VAL A 79 -46.90 5.38 -2.60
CA VAL A 79 -47.43 6.74 -2.91
C VAL A 79 -47.99 6.76 -4.33
N SER A 80 -49.03 5.97 -4.60
CA SER A 80 -49.85 6.16 -5.82
C SER A 80 -51.24 5.51 -5.71
N ARG A 81 -51.89 5.64 -4.55
CA ARG A 81 -53.31 5.25 -4.34
C ARG A 81 -54.18 6.42 -3.87
N GLU A 82 -53.79 7.64 -4.25
CA GLU A 82 -54.51 8.89 -3.96
C GLU A 82 -55.31 9.38 -5.19
N ARG A 83 -55.90 8.43 -5.93
CA ARG A 83 -57.04 8.66 -6.81
C ARG A 83 -58.01 7.50 -6.59
N ASP A 84 -59.30 7.78 -6.73
CA ASP A 84 -60.42 6.81 -6.72
C ASP A 84 -61.14 6.51 -5.39
N SER A 85 -61.43 7.55 -4.60
CA SER A 85 -62.64 7.58 -3.78
C SER A 85 -63.12 9.04 -3.75
N VAL A 86 -63.88 9.53 -4.73
CA VAL A 86 -65.32 9.27 -4.93
C VAL A 86 -66.08 9.35 -3.60
N SER A 87 -66.33 10.56 -3.14
CA SER A 87 -67.65 11.08 -2.67
C SER A 87 -67.48 12.47 -2.07
#